data_AF-L0BW46-F1
#
_entry.id   AF-L0BW46-F1
#
_cell.length_a   1.000
_cell.length_b   1.000
_cell.length_c   1.000
_cell.angle_alpha   90.00
_cell.angle_beta   90.00
_cell.angle_gamma   90.00
#
_symmetry.space_group_name_H-M   'P 1'
#
loop_
_entity.id
_entity.type
_entity.pdbx_description
1 polymer ?
#
loop_
_entity_poly.entity_id
_entity_poly.type
_entity_poly.pdbx_seq_one_letter_code
_entity_poly.pdbx_strand_id
1 'polypeptide(L)' 'GIPGPIAFGWVIDKACLLWQTQCGQQGSCFVYQNSAMSQYLLIAGLSYK' A
#
# COMPACT_ATOMS: atom_id res chain seq x y z
N GLY A 1 -18.29 -8.71 2.44
CA GLY A 1 -16.86 -8.95 2.66
C GLY A 1 -16.14 -7.62 2.62
N ILE A 2 -15.03 -7.47 3.34
CA ILE A 2 -14.22 -6.23 3.39
C ILE A 2 -12.92 -6.42 2.56
N PRO A 3 -12.95 -6.87 1.28
CA PRO A 3 -11.72 -7.05 0.53
C PRO A 3 -11.11 -5.71 0.10
N GLY A 4 -11.93 -4.68 -0.12
CA GLY A 4 -11.48 -3.38 -0.64
C GLY A 4 -10.47 -2.66 0.27
N PRO A 5 -10.80 -2.37 1.55
CA PRO A 5 -9.87 -1.71 2.45
C PRO A 5 -8.59 -2.52 2.74
N ILE A 6 -8.70 -3.86 2.80
CA ILE A 6 -7.54 -4.74 3.01
C ILE A 6 -6.62 -4.73 1.79
N ALA A 7 -7.17 -4.81 0.58
CA ALA A 7 -6.40 -4.73 -0.66
C ALA A 7 -5.72 -3.36 -0.81
N PHE A 8 -6.41 -2.28 -0.43
CA PHE A 8 -5.83 -0.95 -0.44
C PHE A 8 -4.64 -0.82 0.53
N GLY A 9 -4.76 -1.37 1.73
CA GLY A 9 -3.64 -1.47 2.68
C GLY A 9 -2.44 -2.21 2.07
N TRP A 10 -2.68 -3.36 1.45
CA TRP A 10 -1.63 -4.13 0.78
C TRP A 10 -0.93 -3.35 -0.35
N VAL A 11 -1.68 -2.56 -1.12
CA VAL A 11 -1.12 -1.73 -2.19
C VAL A 11 -0.18 -0.65 -1.62
N ILE A 12 -0.55 -0.01 -0.51
CA ILE A 12 0.29 0.97 0.18
C ILE A 12 1.60 0.32 0.66
N ASP A 13 1.49 -0.84 1.31
CA ASP A 13 2.64 -1.56 1.85
C ASP A 13 3.63 -1.94 0.73
N LYS A 14 3.10 -2.35 -0.43
CA LYS A 14 3.91 -2.70 -1.61
C LYS A 14 4.57 -1.51 -2.29
N ALA A 15 3.95 -0.34 -2.22
CA ALA A 15 4.50 0.90 -2.79
C ALA A 15 5.45 1.62 -1.83
N CYS A 16 5.65 1.12 -0.60
CA CYS A 16 6.42 1.80 0.42
C CYS A 16 7.92 1.83 0.11
N LEU A 17 8.50 3.03 0.16
CA LEU A 17 9.95 3.27 0.04
C LEU A 17 10.62 3.43 1.40
N LEU A 18 9.93 4.06 2.37
CA LEU A 18 10.46 4.30 3.70
C LEU A 18 9.42 3.96 4.76
N TRP A 19 9.75 2.99 5.60
CA TRP A 19 8.96 2.61 6.75
C TRP A 19 9.30 3.49 7.95
N GLN A 20 8.27 3.89 8.70
CA GLN A 20 8.48 4.50 10.00
C GLN A 20 8.96 3.45 10.99
N THR A 21 9.93 3.80 11.82
CA THR A 21 10.31 3.01 12.99
C THR A 21 9.94 3.78 14.25
N GLN A 22 9.07 3.20 15.08
CA GLN A 22 8.72 3.75 16.39
C GLN A 22 9.07 2.73 17.47
N CYS A 23 9.84 3.14 18.48
CA CYS A 23 10.27 2.26 19.58
C CYS A 23 10.93 0.95 19.10
N GLY A 24 11.66 1.00 17.98
CA GLY A 24 12.31 -0.18 17.38
C GLY A 24 11.37 -1.13 16.64
N GLN A 25 10.09 -0.78 16.47
CA GLN A 25 9.09 -1.54 15.72
C GLN A 25 8.74 -0.83 14.41
N GLN A 26 8.41 -1.61 13.38
CA GLN A 26 7.91 -1.08 12.11
C GLN A 26 6.49 -0.53 12.30
N GLY A 27 6.31 0.75 11.94
CA GLY A 27 5.04 1.46 11.97
C GLY A 27 4.44 1.63 10.57
N SER A 28 3.85 2.81 10.32
CA SER A 28 3.26 3.13 9.02
C SER A 28 4.30 3.45 7.95
N CYS A 29 3.89 3.40 6.69
CA CYS A 29 4.72 3.89 5.60
C CYS A 29 4.79 5.43 5.61
N PHE A 30 6.00 5.99 5.59
CA PHE A 30 6.22 7.44 5.59
C PHE A 30 6.31 8.00 4.18
N VAL A 31 7.01 7.30 3.28
CA VAL A 31 7.16 7.68 1.88
C VAL A 31 6.86 6.48 1.02
N TYR A 32 5.97 6.64 0.05
CA TYR A 32 5.65 5.65 -0.96
C TYR A 32 5.95 6.18 -2.35
N GLN A 33 6.11 5.27 -3.31
CA GLN A 33 6.36 5.61 -4.70
C GLN A 33 5.05 5.82 -5.46
N ASN A 34 4.77 7.06 -5.87
CA ASN A 34 3.53 7.42 -6.58
C ASN A 34 3.29 6.60 -7.84
N SER A 35 4.33 6.32 -8.63
CA SER A 35 4.19 5.55 -9.88
C SER A 35 3.81 4.09 -9.62
N ALA A 36 4.37 3.48 -8.57
CA ALA A 36 4.05 2.11 -8.18
C ALA A 36 2.63 2.04 -7.59
N MET A 37 2.28 2.99 -6.72
CA MET A 37 0.93 3.13 -6.16
C MET A 37 -0.14 3.21 -7.26
N SER A 38 0.07 4.08 -8.26
CA SER A 38 -0.86 4.22 -9.39
C SER A 38 -1.04 2.92 -10.18
N GLN A 39 0.07 2.22 -10.49
CA GLN A 39 0.01 0.94 -11.21
C GLN A 39 -0.70 -0.15 -10.40
N TYR A 40 -0.39 -0.27 -9.11
CA TYR A 40 -1.03 -1.28 -8.25
C TYR A 40 -2.51 -1.01 -8.03
N LEU A 41 -2.92 0.25 -7.88
CA LEU A 41 -4.34 0.61 -7.79
C LEU A 41 -5.09 0.32 -9.10
N LEU A 42 -4.47 0.57 -10.26
CA LEU A 42 -5.06 0.23 -11.55
C LEU A 42 -5.24 -1.29 -11.69
N ILE A 43 -4.19 -2.06 -11.38
CA ILE A 43 -4.23 -3.53 -11.42
C ILE A 43 -5.28 -4.08 -10.46
N ALA A 44 -5.31 -3.58 -9.22
CA ALA A 44 -6.32 -3.97 -8.24
C ALA A 44 -7.73 -3.65 -8.76
N GLY A 45 -7.98 -2.44 -9.23
CA GLY A 45 -9.28 -2.04 -9.78
C GLY A 45 -9.73 -2.90 -10.97
N LEU A 46 -8.81 -3.28 -11.85
CA LEU A 46 -9.09 -4.21 -12.95
C LEU A 46 -9.34 -5.65 -12.48
N SER A 47 -8.72 -6.06 -11.38
CA SER A 47 -8.88 -7.41 -10.79
C SER A 47 -10.18 -7.56 -9.97
N TYR A 48 -10.69 -6.45 -9.43
CA TYR A 48 -11.95 -6.37 -8.68
C TYR A 48 -13.15 -5.93 -9.54
N LYS A 49 -12.94 -5.70 -10.84
CA LYS A 49 -14.00 -5.49 -11.83
C LYS A 49 -14.63 -6.82 -12.23
#